data_AF-K4CZT7-F1
#
_entry.id   AF-K4CZT7-F1
#
_cell.length_a   1.000
_cell.length_b   1.000
_cell.length_c   1.000
_cell.angle_alpha   90.00
_cell.angle_beta   90.00
_cell.angle_gamma   90.00
#
_symmetry.space_group_name_H-M   'P 1'
#
loop_
_entity.id
_entity.type
_entity.pdbx_description
1 polymer ?
#
loop_
_entity_poly.entity_id
_entity_poly.type
_entity_poly.pdbx_seq_one_letter_code
_entity_poly.pdbx_strand_id
1 'polypeptide(L)'
;MVVLAPTWNFNFREVLRTMILSVFWIPTLVFCLIVVHAKNTTHSILFLIPVFCNTSGLILLLCLDFFALIFPVVSFLFGVMMFHIQIANIHKEVLHYLPIILLPTQRNTTSLRYTVYDRKVEVA
;
A
#
# COMPACT_ATOMS: atom_id res chain seq x y z
N MET A 1 23.80 -42.59 33.27
CA MET A 1 23.23 -42.48 31.91
C MET A 1 21.76 -42.85 32.00
N VAL A 2 20.89 -41.89 32.35
CA VAL A 2 19.43 -42.08 32.37
C VAL A 2 18.91 -41.49 31.07
N VAL A 3 18.63 -42.35 30.11
CA VAL A 3 17.97 -41.98 28.85
C VAL A 3 16.49 -41.80 29.20
N LEU A 4 16.05 -40.55 29.39
CA LEU A 4 14.63 -40.22 29.47
C LEU A 4 13.99 -40.58 28.13
N ALA A 5 13.16 -41.61 28.10
CA ALA A 5 12.32 -41.93 26.96
C ALA A 5 11.35 -40.76 26.69
N PRO A 6 11.17 -40.31 25.44
CA PRO A 6 10.17 -39.30 25.12
C PRO A 6 8.78 -39.92 25.30
N THR A 7 8.09 -39.58 26.37
CA THR A 7 6.68 -39.92 26.57
C THR A 7 5.85 -39.06 25.62
N TRP A 8 5.65 -39.55 24.40
CA TRP A 8 4.78 -38.94 23.39
C TRP A 8 3.33 -38.95 23.88
N ASN A 9 2.93 -37.88 24.57
CA ASN A 9 1.56 -37.63 24.98
C ASN A 9 0.89 -36.79 23.90
N PHE A 10 0.18 -37.44 22.98
CA PHE A 10 -0.60 -36.78 21.93
C PHE A 10 -1.78 -36.03 22.56
N ASN A 11 -1.57 -34.76 22.86
CA ASN A 11 -2.61 -33.89 23.35
C ASN A 11 -3.37 -33.30 22.14
N PHE A 12 -4.56 -33.85 21.85
CA PHE A 12 -5.40 -33.44 20.70
C PHE A 12 -5.63 -31.92 20.65
N ARG A 13 -5.72 -31.27 21.82
CA ARG A 13 -5.87 -29.81 21.92
C ARG A 13 -4.67 -29.05 21.33
N GLU A 14 -3.46 -29.54 21.54
CA GLU A 14 -2.23 -28.92 21.00
C GLU A 14 -2.12 -29.13 19.48
N VAL A 15 -2.55 -30.28 18.98
CA VAL A 15 -2.61 -30.55 17.53
C VAL A 15 -3.59 -29.59 16.86
N LEU A 16 -4.79 -29.42 17.42
CA LEU A 16 -5.78 -28.46 16.89
C LEU A 16 -5.23 -27.03 16.89
N ARG A 17 -4.58 -26.63 17.98
CA ARG A 17 -4.01 -25.28 18.13
C ARG A 17 -2.91 -25.02 17.09
N THR A 18 -2.02 -25.99 16.87
CA THR A 18 -0.97 -25.86 15.84
C THR A 18 -1.51 -25.86 14.42
N MET A 19 -2.57 -26.63 14.11
CA MET A 19 -3.22 -26.58 12.81
C MET A 19 -3.80 -25.19 12.52
N ILE A 20 -4.53 -24.60 13.47
CA ILE A 20 -5.14 -23.27 13.29
C ILE A 20 -4.08 -22.19 13.12
N LEU A 21 -2.97 -22.27 13.88
CA LEU A 21 -1.85 -21.34 13.72
C LEU A 21 -1.23 -21.45 12.32
N SER A 22 -1.01 -22.67 11.80
CA SER A 22 -0.43 -22.86 10.47
C SER A 22 -1.28 -22.26 9.34
N VAL A 23 -2.62 -22.38 9.45
CA VAL A 23 -3.57 -21.82 8.48
C VAL A 23 -3.50 -20.29 8.44
N PHE A 24 -3.19 -19.65 9.57
CA PHE A 24 -3.06 -18.19 9.67
C PHE A 24 -1.66 -17.68 9.28
N TRP A 25 -0.62 -18.48 9.52
CA TRP A 25 0.77 -18.15 9.18
C TRP A 25 1.07 -18.16 7.68
N ILE A 26 0.60 -19.18 6.95
CA ILE A 26 0.93 -19.37 5.53
C ILE A 26 0.44 -18.17 4.68
N PRO A 27 -0.82 -17.72 4.78
CA PRO A 27 -1.30 -16.54 4.04
C PRO A 27 -0.55 -15.27 4.43
N THR A 28 -0.22 -15.10 5.72
CA THR A 28 0.53 -13.93 6.21
C THR A 28 1.89 -13.80 5.53
N LEU A 29 2.63 -14.90 5.39
CA LEU A 29 3.91 -14.93 4.67
C LEU A 29 3.75 -14.60 3.19
N VAL A 30 2.74 -15.17 2.52
CA VAL A 30 2.47 -14.92 1.10
C VAL A 30 2.14 -13.45 0.87
N PHE A 31 1.25 -12.86 1.68
CA PHE A 31 0.90 -11.45 1.54
C PHE A 31 2.08 -10.52 1.85
N CYS A 32 2.93 -10.88 2.83
CA CYS A 32 4.13 -10.11 3.13
C CYS A 32 5.09 -10.07 1.93
N LEU A 33 5.32 -11.22 1.27
CA LEU A 33 6.14 -11.28 0.05
C LEU A 33 5.58 -10.42 -1.09
N ILE A 34 4.26 -10.46 -1.29
CA ILE A 34 3.57 -9.65 -2.31
C ILE A 34 3.71 -8.15 -1.99
N VAL A 35 3.62 -7.77 -0.72
CA VAL A 35 3.76 -6.38 -0.26
C VAL A 35 5.14 -5.80 -0.57
N VAL A 36 6.20 -6.58 -0.35
CA VAL A 36 7.59 -6.16 -0.57
C VAL A 36 7.91 -6.07 -2.08
N HIS A 37 7.28 -6.93 -2.89
CA HIS A 37 7.50 -6.95 -4.34
C HIS A 37 6.66 -5.91 -5.12
N ALA A 38 5.66 -5.28 -4.48
CA ALA A 38 4.78 -4.32 -5.14
C ALA A 38 5.51 -3.01 -5.50
N LYS A 39 5.89 -2.84 -6.77
CA LYS A 39 6.50 -1.59 -7.30
C LYS A 39 5.54 -0.40 -7.29
N ASN A 40 4.23 -0.66 -7.29
CA ASN A 40 3.20 0.37 -7.25
C ASN A 40 2.69 0.54 -5.81
N THR A 41 2.95 1.70 -5.24
CA THR A 41 2.73 1.99 -3.81
C THR A 41 1.26 1.84 -3.40
N THR A 42 0.31 2.06 -4.30
CA THR A 42 -1.14 1.91 -4.04
C THR A 42 -1.56 0.45 -3.86
N HIS A 43 -0.95 -0.47 -4.62
CA HIS A 43 -1.21 -1.90 -4.46
C HIS A 43 -0.57 -2.45 -3.17
N SER A 44 0.59 -1.93 -2.77
CA SER A 44 1.29 -2.35 -1.55
C SER A 44 0.43 -2.13 -0.29
N ILE A 45 -0.23 -0.97 -0.15
CA ILE A 45 -1.09 -0.69 1.01
C ILE A 45 -2.32 -1.60 1.06
N LEU A 46 -2.94 -1.89 -0.09
CA LEU A 46 -4.13 -2.75 -0.14
C LEU A 46 -3.83 -4.17 0.37
N PHE A 47 -2.63 -4.67 0.05
CA PHE A 47 -2.13 -5.96 0.53
C PHE A 47 -1.63 -5.93 1.99
N LEU A 48 -1.40 -4.76 2.57
CA LEU A 48 -0.98 -4.59 3.97
C LEU A 48 -2.13 -4.85 4.97
N ILE A 49 -3.36 -4.50 4.59
CA ILE A 49 -4.57 -4.69 5.41
C ILE A 49 -4.82 -6.18 5.76
N PRO A 50 -4.83 -7.12 4.78
CA PRO A 50 -5.00 -8.54 5.10
C PRO A 50 -3.82 -9.11 5.90
N VAL A 51 -2.58 -8.62 5.75
CA VAL A 51 -1.44 -9.03 6.60
C VAL A 51 -1.71 -8.68 8.07
N PHE A 52 -2.17 -7.46 8.34
CA PHE A 52 -2.44 -7.02 9.70
C PHE A 52 -3.64 -7.72 10.32
N CYS A 53 -4.69 -8.01 9.54
CA CYS A 53 -5.84 -8.79 9.99
C CYS A 53 -5.46 -10.25 10.31
N ASN A 54 -4.62 -10.88 9.47
CA ASN A 54 -4.08 -12.20 9.78
C ASN A 54 -3.11 -12.16 10.98
N THR A 55 -2.40 -11.07 11.21
CA THR A 55 -1.53 -10.99 12.39
C THR A 55 -2.34 -10.77 13.68
N SER A 56 -3.42 -9.98 13.65
CA SER A 56 -4.28 -9.76 14.82
C SER A 56 -5.04 -11.01 15.25
N GLY A 57 -5.53 -11.82 14.30
CA GLY A 57 -6.16 -13.11 14.65
C GLY A 57 -5.16 -14.10 15.26
N LEU A 58 -3.90 -14.09 14.82
CA LEU A 58 -2.81 -14.87 15.43
C LEU A 58 -2.54 -14.46 16.89
N ILE A 59 -2.56 -13.16 17.15
CA ILE A 59 -2.45 -12.58 18.49
C ILE A 59 -3.66 -12.92 19.37
N LEU A 60 -4.87 -12.95 18.80
CA LEU A 60 -6.10 -13.35 19.50
C LEU A 60 -6.04 -14.83 19.92
N LEU A 61 -5.54 -15.70 19.04
CA LEU A 61 -5.24 -17.13 19.34
C LEU A 61 -4.16 -17.32 20.42
N LEU A 62 -3.30 -16.32 20.62
CA LEU A 62 -2.28 -16.30 21.67
C LEU A 62 -2.82 -15.78 23.02
N CYS A 63 -4.12 -15.50 23.12
CA CYS A 63 -4.77 -14.94 24.31
C CYS A 63 -4.28 -13.51 24.64
N LEU A 64 -3.92 -12.73 23.63
CA LEU A 64 -3.57 -11.31 23.73
C LEU A 64 -4.73 -10.43 23.24
N ASP A 65 -5.84 -10.41 23.97
CA ASP A 65 -7.08 -9.73 23.55
C ASP A 65 -6.90 -8.21 23.35
N PHE A 66 -6.17 -7.54 24.26
CA PHE A 66 -5.93 -6.10 24.16
C PHE A 66 -5.11 -5.72 22.94
N PHE A 67 -4.09 -6.53 22.61
CA PHE A 67 -3.27 -6.30 21.44
C PHE A 67 -4.03 -6.65 20.15
N ALA A 68 -4.88 -7.68 20.18
CA ALA A 68 -5.69 -8.10 19.04
C ALA A 68 -6.62 -6.99 18.54
N LEU A 69 -7.19 -6.22 19.47
CA LEU A 69 -8.14 -5.14 19.16
C LEU A 69 -7.44 -3.84 18.75
N ILE A 70 -6.32 -3.49 19.40
CA ILE A 70 -5.62 -2.22 19.13
C ILE A 70 -4.81 -2.27 17.83
N PHE A 71 -4.27 -3.43 17.48
CA PHE A 71 -3.33 -3.60 16.38
C PHE A 71 -3.93 -3.27 15.00
N PRO A 72 -5.16 -3.71 14.64
CA PRO A 72 -5.82 -3.30 13.39
C PRO A 72 -6.08 -1.78 13.32
N VAL A 73 -6.42 -1.13 14.44
CA VAL A 73 -6.74 0.31 14.49
C VAL A 73 -5.49 1.13 14.20
N VAL A 74 -4.38 0.82 14.85
CA VAL A 74 -3.09 1.52 14.67
C VAL A 74 -2.59 1.33 13.23
N SER A 75 -2.68 0.12 12.70
CA SER A 75 -2.27 -0.17 11.32
C SER A 75 -3.16 0.53 10.29
N PHE A 76 -4.45 0.70 10.56
CA PHE A 76 -5.34 1.47 9.70
C PHE A 76 -4.97 2.96 9.68
N LEU A 77 -4.70 3.56 10.84
CA LEU A 77 -4.24 4.95 10.94
C LEU A 77 -2.91 5.16 10.20
N PHE A 78 -1.98 4.21 10.32
CA PHE A 78 -0.72 4.24 9.58
C PHE A 78 -0.94 4.12 8.07
N GLY A 79 -1.81 3.20 7.64
CA GLY A 79 -2.18 3.03 6.23
C GLY A 79 -2.83 4.29 5.62
N VAL A 80 -3.73 4.95 6.36
CA VAL A 80 -4.38 6.20 5.92
C VAL A 80 -3.36 7.34 5.75
N MET A 81 -2.41 7.48 6.68
CA MET A 81 -1.33 8.47 6.55
C MET A 81 -0.45 8.18 5.33
N MET A 82 -0.11 6.91 5.10
CA MET A 82 0.71 6.50 3.96
C MET A 82 -0.01 6.68 2.62
N PHE A 83 -1.33 6.48 2.59
CA PHE A 83 -2.18 6.75 1.43
C PHE A 83 -2.28 8.27 1.13
N HIS A 84 -2.37 9.10 2.16
CA HIS A 84 -2.41 10.56 2.01
C HIS A 84 -1.16 11.11 1.28
N ILE A 85 0.03 10.59 1.60
CA ILE A 85 1.29 10.99 0.95
C ILE A 85 1.32 10.60 -0.54
N GLN A 86 0.77 9.44 -0.91
CA GLN A 86 0.71 9.03 -2.33
C GLN A 86 -0.20 9.95 -3.15
N ILE A 87 -1.35 10.33 -2.61
CA ILE A 87 -2.27 11.26 -3.27
C ILE A 87 -1.60 12.62 -3.47
N ALA A 88 -0.89 13.11 -2.45
CA ALA A 88 -0.15 14.36 -2.54
C ALA A 88 1.00 14.30 -3.58
N ASN A 89 1.63 13.14 -3.77
CA ASN A 89 2.66 12.95 -4.78
C ASN A 89 2.09 12.96 -6.22
N ILE A 90 0.99 12.26 -6.46
CA ILE A 90 0.33 12.25 -7.79
C ILE A 90 -0.14 13.66 -8.18
N HIS A 91 -0.65 14.43 -7.22
CA HIS A 91 -1.08 15.80 -7.49
C HIS A 91 0.07 16.73 -7.90
N LYS A 92 1.28 16.54 -7.34
CA LYS A 92 2.48 17.31 -7.73
C LYS A 92 2.94 16.99 -9.15
N GLU A 93 2.93 15.71 -9.52
CA GLU A 93 3.23 15.27 -10.89
C GLU A 93 2.23 15.87 -11.88
N VAL A 94 0.92 15.76 -11.62
CA VAL A 94 -0.13 16.36 -12.47
C VAL A 94 0.04 17.89 -12.59
N LEU A 95 0.42 18.59 -11.52
CA LEU A 95 0.69 20.02 -11.56
C LEU A 95 1.90 20.37 -12.45
N HIS A 96 2.87 19.46 -12.57
CA HIS A 96 4.05 19.64 -13.42
C HIS A 96 3.76 19.35 -14.90
N TYR A 97 2.82 18.46 -15.22
CA TYR A 97 2.37 18.23 -16.61
C TYR A 97 1.46 19.34 -17.15
N LEU A 98 0.76 20.06 -16.27
CA LEU A 98 -0.14 21.16 -16.65
C LEU A 98 0.56 22.32 -17.43
N PRO A 99 1.72 22.85 -17.00
CA PRO A 99 2.41 23.90 -17.75
C PRO A 99 3.01 23.38 -19.07
N ILE A 100 3.36 22.09 -19.15
CA ILE A 100 4.03 21.50 -20.33
C ILE A 100 3.04 21.33 -21.49
N ILE A 101 1.75 21.08 -21.21
CA ILE A 101 0.67 21.00 -22.22
C ILE A 101 0.17 22.40 -22.65
N LEU A 102 0.24 23.38 -21.76
CA LEU A 102 -0.14 24.77 -22.08
C LEU A 102 0.91 25.50 -22.92
N LEU A 103 2.20 25.14 -22.79
CA LEU A 103 3.29 25.78 -23.54
C LEU A 103 3.22 25.61 -25.08
N PRO A 104 2.92 24.42 -25.66
CA PRO A 104 2.75 24.29 -27.10
C PRO A 104 1.45 24.94 -27.62
N THR A 105 0.42 25.06 -26.77
CA THR A 105 -0.86 25.69 -27.14
C THR A 105 -0.76 27.22 -27.26
N GLN A 106 0.06 27.88 -26.42
CA GLN A 106 0.30 29.33 -26.50
C GLN A 106 1.26 29.76 -27.62
N ARG A 107 2.13 28.85 -28.08
CA ARG A 107 3.11 29.17 -29.15
C ARG A 107 2.44 29.37 -30.52
N ASN A 108 1.35 28.66 -30.79
CA ASN A 108 0.65 28.72 -32.08
C ASN A 108 -0.25 29.98 -32.22
N THR A 109 -0.77 30.51 -31.10
CA THR A 109 -1.64 31.70 -31.10
C THR A 109 -0.84 33.01 -31.06
N THR A 110 0.36 33.00 -30.51
CA THR A 110 1.26 34.16 -30.50
C THR A 110 1.92 34.38 -31.86
N SER A 111 2.35 33.32 -32.56
CA SER A 111 2.95 33.44 -33.91
C SER A 111 1.98 34.01 -34.95
N LEU A 112 0.69 33.64 -34.92
CA LEU A 112 -0.34 34.21 -35.80
C LEU A 112 -0.74 35.65 -35.46
N ARG A 113 -0.52 36.12 -34.22
CA ARG A 113 -0.76 37.53 -33.89
C ARG A 113 0.26 38.45 -34.55
N TYR A 114 1.55 38.08 -34.61
CA TYR A 114 2.57 38.94 -35.23
C TYR A 114 2.37 39.07 -36.75
N THR A 115 1.98 37.99 -37.45
CA THR A 115 1.70 38.04 -38.89
C THR A 115 0.44 38.84 -39.24
N VAL A 116 -0.51 38.99 -38.31
CA VAL A 116 -1.76 39.74 -38.54
C VAL A 116 -1.61 41.23 -38.20
N TYR A 117 -0.69 41.62 -37.30
CA TYR A 117 -0.34 43.03 -37.11
C TYR A 117 0.48 43.58 -38.28
N ASP A 118 1.46 42.80 -38.77
CA ASP A 118 2.29 43.20 -39.90
C ASP A 118 1.44 43.42 -41.17
N ARG A 119 0.52 42.50 -41.46
CA ARG A 119 -0.40 42.62 -42.61
C ARG A 119 -1.50 43.68 -42.47
N LYS A 120 -1.63 44.34 -41.31
CA LYS A 120 -2.56 45.47 -41.10
C LYS A 120 -1.83 46.82 -41.17
N VAL A 121 -0.51 46.85 -40.98
CA VAL A 121 0.32 48.06 -41.10
C VAL A 121 0.69 48.32 -42.57
N GLU A 122 0.79 47.29 -43.40
CA GLU A 122 1.12 47.42 -44.83
C GLU A 122 -0.07 47.86 -45.72
N VAL A 123 -1.27 47.97 -45.15
CA VAL A 123 -2.54 48.31 -45.85
C VAL A 123 -3.12 49.65 -45.37
N ALA A 124 -2.32 50.48 -44.68
CA ALA A 124 -2.64 51.85 -44.29
C ALA A 124 -1.65 52.82 -44.93
#